data_AF-A0A1X6P6M9-F1
#
_entry.id   AF-A0A1X6P6M9-F1
#
_cell.length_a   1.000
_cell.length_b   1.000
_cell.length_c   1.000
_cell.angle_alpha   90.00
_cell.angle_beta   90.00
_cell.angle_gamma   90.00
#
_symmetry.space_group_name_H-M   'P 1'
#
loop_
_entity.id
_entity.type
_entity.pdbx_description
1 polymer ?
#
loop_
_entity_poly.entity_id
_entity_poly.type
_entity_poly.pdbx_seq_one_letter_code
_entity_poly.pdbx_strand_id
1 'polypeptide(L)'
;MRWTRNNHEGGFVRLSLVPVSQMYNHGAHERNAFHWSCWAINRFKCGQMDKFRDCLHDRKGEAFRDWVTIPPVFPDGDYVLGWSWYGGGQGDKGHFGDYYDCSFVRVEGGRSQTATHTPTFAGGACLATVNRLGICTREPCVPMRKVLRRVPAEFDGRPPPPIRASNLPRSGGPPKYISSGQSTFSENVDGLRRATVRVFSIRLVDVGARKVLPYLPLGNRPVVVGANAKFSLHAETSPDAQSVQWYVNGVPKFFDSTHPFTSGGDDHTGAFYPWYYPVFNRRVYVSVRAKGPGNTEDWLSLDLVFVKDRSKPSNYVGV
;
A
#
# COMPACT_ATOMS: atom_id res chain seq x y z
N MET A 1 -9.46 3.55 4.65
CA MET A 1 -8.17 3.18 5.28
C MET A 1 -8.43 2.32 6.52
N ARG A 2 -7.49 1.44 6.91
CA ARG A 2 -7.55 0.67 8.16
C ARG A 2 -6.16 0.66 8.82
N TRP A 3 -6.13 0.55 10.14
CA TRP A 3 -4.89 0.34 10.90
C TRP A 3 -5.14 -0.55 12.11
N THR A 4 -4.13 -1.35 12.42
CA THR A 4 -4.16 -2.33 13.50
C THR A 4 -4.17 -1.64 14.86
N ARG A 5 -5.03 -2.12 15.75
CA ARG A 5 -4.94 -1.77 17.17
C ARG A 5 -3.84 -2.61 17.80
N ASN A 6 -2.97 -1.97 18.57
CA ASN A 6 -2.02 -2.66 19.44
C ASN A 6 -2.36 -2.37 20.90
N ASN A 7 -1.42 -2.55 21.82
CA ASN A 7 -1.49 -2.17 23.22
C ASN A 7 -1.48 -0.64 23.47
N HIS A 8 -1.35 0.19 22.43
CA HIS A 8 -1.31 1.64 22.55
C HIS A 8 -2.59 2.34 22.07
N GLU A 9 -2.92 3.46 22.71
CA GLU A 9 -4.13 4.25 22.49
C GLU A 9 -3.81 5.75 22.45
N GLY A 10 -4.82 6.55 22.09
CA GLY A 10 -4.73 8.01 22.04
C GLY A 10 -3.91 8.53 20.86
N GLY A 11 -3.86 9.85 20.72
CA GLY A 11 -3.17 10.55 19.65
C GLY A 11 -4.04 10.78 18.42
N PHE A 12 -3.34 11.11 17.34
CA PHE A 12 -3.91 11.52 16.07
C PHE A 12 -3.37 10.65 14.95
N VAL A 13 -4.21 10.40 13.95
CA VAL A 13 -3.80 9.91 12.63
C VAL A 13 -3.74 11.11 11.70
N ARG A 14 -2.68 11.21 10.89
CA ARG A 14 -2.54 12.18 9.80
C ARG A 14 -2.34 11.46 8.48
N LEU A 15 -3.07 11.88 7.46
CA LEU A 15 -2.93 11.44 6.09
C LEU A 15 -2.38 12.55 5.20
N SER A 16 -1.44 12.17 4.36
CA SER A 16 -0.79 13.03 3.37
C SER A 16 -0.71 12.34 2.04
N LEU A 17 -0.74 13.11 0.96
CA LEU A 17 -0.57 12.57 -0.38
C LEU A 17 0.49 13.40 -1.10
N VAL A 18 1.60 12.77 -1.49
CA VAL A 18 2.71 13.45 -2.17
C VAL A 18 3.02 12.77 -3.49
N PRO A 19 3.42 13.52 -4.53
CA PRO A 19 3.93 12.92 -5.75
C PRO A 19 5.10 11.98 -5.43
N VAL A 20 5.28 10.91 -6.20
CA VAL A 20 6.37 9.94 -5.99
C VAL A 20 7.74 10.63 -5.97
N SER A 21 7.96 11.67 -6.78
CA SER A 21 9.19 12.46 -6.80
C SER A 21 9.49 13.20 -5.49
N GLN A 22 8.53 13.28 -4.57
CA GLN A 22 8.62 13.91 -3.26
C GLN A 22 8.47 12.92 -2.10
N MET A 23 8.51 11.60 -2.34
CA MET A 23 8.22 10.57 -1.33
C MET A 23 9.12 10.60 -0.09
N TYR A 24 10.34 11.13 -0.19
CA TYR A 24 11.27 11.28 0.94
C TYR A 24 11.28 12.70 1.53
N ASN A 25 10.45 13.60 1.03
CA ASN A 25 10.43 15.00 1.47
C ASN A 25 9.41 15.19 2.59
N HIS A 26 9.89 15.22 3.84
CA HIS A 26 9.05 15.43 5.02
C HIS A 26 8.17 16.69 4.93
N GLY A 27 8.73 17.80 4.45
CA GLY A 27 7.98 19.05 4.30
C GLY A 27 6.88 18.97 3.22
N ALA A 28 7.04 18.12 2.20
CA ALA A 28 5.99 17.87 1.22
C ALA A 28 4.83 17.10 1.86
N HIS A 29 5.12 16.08 2.67
CA HIS A 29 4.10 15.34 3.43
C HIS A 29 3.34 16.26 4.39
N GLU A 30 4.03 17.19 5.05
CA GLU A 30 3.38 18.17 5.93
C GLU A 30 2.47 19.13 5.14
N ARG A 31 2.97 19.73 4.05
CA ARG A 31 2.19 20.69 3.25
C ARG A 31 1.02 20.06 2.51
N ASN A 32 1.11 18.78 2.16
CA ASN A 32 0.08 18.05 1.44
C ASN A 32 -0.70 17.07 2.36
N ALA A 33 -0.63 17.29 3.68
CA ALA A 33 -1.49 16.61 4.62
C ALA A 33 -2.91 17.16 4.50
N PHE A 34 -3.87 16.26 4.28
CA PHE A 34 -5.24 16.63 3.89
C PHE A 34 -6.31 16.16 4.87
N HIS A 35 -5.98 15.22 5.74
CA HIS A 35 -6.92 14.65 6.68
C HIS A 35 -6.25 14.26 7.99
N TRP A 36 -6.91 14.60 9.09
CA TRP A 36 -6.58 14.18 10.43
C TRP A 36 -7.77 13.49 11.08
N SER A 37 -7.50 12.54 11.96
CA SER A 37 -8.52 11.98 12.82
C SER A 37 -7.96 11.56 14.18
N CYS A 38 -8.83 11.29 15.16
CA CYS A 38 -8.37 10.63 16.38
C CYS A 38 -7.90 9.21 16.07
N TRP A 39 -6.83 8.76 16.74
CA TRP A 39 -6.33 7.38 16.59
C TRP A 39 -7.42 6.32 16.71
N ALA A 40 -8.32 6.49 17.67
CA ALA A 40 -9.37 5.54 17.98
C ALA A 40 -10.67 5.75 17.19
N ILE A 41 -10.65 6.56 16.11
CA ILE A 41 -11.86 6.84 15.33
C ILE A 41 -12.41 5.54 14.72
N ASN A 42 -13.75 5.43 14.68
CA ASN A 42 -14.45 4.39 13.93
C ASN A 42 -13.95 2.96 14.22
N ARG A 43 -13.60 2.69 15.49
CA ARG A 43 -13.21 1.36 15.99
C ARG A 43 -14.25 0.31 15.60
N PHE A 44 -13.79 -0.86 15.16
CA PHE A 44 -14.66 -1.96 14.79
C PHE A 44 -14.14 -3.31 15.33
N LYS A 45 -15.05 -4.28 15.47
CA LYS A 45 -14.71 -5.67 15.80
C LYS A 45 -14.36 -6.44 14.52
N CYS A 46 -13.23 -7.12 14.53
CA CYS A 46 -12.77 -7.92 13.41
C CYS A 46 -13.63 -9.17 13.19
N GLY A 47 -14.03 -9.40 11.94
CA GLY A 47 -14.52 -10.70 11.51
C GLY A 47 -13.38 -11.67 11.19
N GLN A 48 -13.72 -12.86 10.70
CA GLN A 48 -12.75 -13.90 10.36
C GLN A 48 -11.71 -13.42 9.33
N MET A 49 -12.14 -12.67 8.30
CA MET A 49 -11.23 -12.11 7.29
C MET A 49 -10.33 -11.00 7.82
N ASP A 50 -10.79 -10.22 8.78
CA ASP A 50 -10.03 -9.09 9.32
C ASP A 50 -9.02 -9.55 10.38
N LYS A 51 -9.24 -10.71 11.00
CA LYS A 51 -8.39 -11.23 12.09
C LYS A 51 -6.92 -11.32 11.71
N PHE A 52 -6.62 -11.83 10.52
CA PHE A 52 -5.25 -11.99 10.05
C PHE A 52 -4.64 -10.71 9.46
N ARG A 53 -5.48 -9.73 9.08
CA ARG A 53 -5.02 -8.50 8.41
C ARG A 53 -4.87 -7.32 9.39
N ASP A 54 -5.89 -7.08 10.22
CA ASP A 54 -6.00 -5.86 11.02
C ASP A 54 -5.92 -6.12 12.53
N CYS A 55 -6.23 -7.33 12.98
CA CYS A 55 -6.39 -7.64 14.41
C CYS A 55 -5.40 -8.67 14.95
N LEU A 56 -4.38 -9.04 14.17
CA LEU A 56 -3.45 -10.12 14.53
C LEU A 56 -2.79 -9.88 15.90
N HIS A 57 -2.56 -8.61 16.23
CA HIS A 57 -1.88 -8.19 17.45
C HIS A 57 -2.81 -7.65 18.54
N ASP A 58 -4.14 -7.60 18.30
CA ASP A 58 -5.09 -7.09 19.28
C ASP A 58 -5.81 -8.21 20.03
N ARG A 59 -5.61 -8.26 21.36
CA ARG A 59 -6.26 -9.27 22.22
C ARG A 59 -7.78 -9.11 22.31
N LYS A 60 -8.35 -7.97 21.93
CA LYS A 60 -9.80 -7.72 21.94
C LYS A 60 -10.45 -7.95 20.56
N GLY A 61 -9.68 -8.34 19.56
CA GLY A 61 -10.15 -8.51 18.18
C GLY A 61 -10.72 -7.22 17.60
N GLU A 62 -10.11 -6.08 17.91
CA GLU A 62 -10.51 -4.75 17.44
C GLU A 62 -9.45 -4.12 16.54
N ALA A 63 -9.90 -3.31 15.59
CA ALA A 63 -9.05 -2.46 14.77
C ALA A 63 -9.77 -1.15 14.47
N PHE A 64 -9.09 -0.27 13.75
CA PHE A 64 -9.62 1.04 13.38
C PHE A 64 -9.76 1.14 11.86
N ARG A 65 -10.74 1.93 11.42
CA ARG A 65 -10.95 2.19 10.00
C ARG A 65 -11.43 3.61 9.81
N ASP A 66 -11.14 4.19 8.67
CA ASP A 66 -11.72 5.47 8.31
C ASP A 66 -12.08 5.53 6.83
N TRP A 67 -13.11 6.32 6.53
CA TRP A 67 -13.54 6.59 5.16
C TRP A 67 -13.03 7.96 4.77
N VAL A 68 -12.06 7.97 3.87
CA VAL A 68 -11.38 9.20 3.46
C VAL A 68 -11.55 9.36 1.95
N THR A 69 -11.93 10.56 1.55
CA THR A 69 -12.05 10.94 0.13
C THR A 69 -10.77 11.66 -0.28
N ILE A 70 -10.16 11.25 -1.38
CA ILE A 70 -9.03 11.97 -1.95
C ILE A 70 -9.52 13.35 -2.41
N PRO A 71 -8.92 14.45 -1.93
CA PRO A 71 -9.35 15.79 -2.31
C PRO A 71 -9.18 16.06 -3.81
N PRO A 72 -10.12 16.77 -4.45
CA PRO A 72 -10.03 17.12 -5.87
C PRO A 72 -8.93 18.15 -6.20
N VAL A 73 -8.12 18.57 -5.22
CA VAL A 73 -6.91 19.38 -5.48
C VAL A 73 -5.78 18.53 -6.06
N PHE A 74 -5.80 17.22 -5.82
CA PHE A 74 -4.78 16.30 -6.33
C PHE A 74 -5.16 15.87 -7.74
N PRO A 75 -4.35 16.18 -8.76
CA PRO A 75 -4.59 15.69 -10.11
C PRO A 75 -4.42 14.17 -10.21
N ASP A 76 -4.99 13.57 -11.24
CA ASP A 76 -4.75 12.18 -11.59
C ASP A 76 -3.25 11.91 -11.70
N GLY A 77 -2.79 10.79 -11.13
CA GLY A 77 -1.39 10.43 -11.09
C GLY A 77 -1.02 9.46 -9.98
N ASP A 78 0.28 9.18 -9.90
CA ASP A 78 0.88 8.30 -8.90
C ASP A 78 1.41 9.09 -7.71
N TYR A 79 1.09 8.61 -6.51
CA TYR A 79 1.40 9.26 -5.26
C TYR A 79 1.91 8.27 -4.22
N VAL A 80 2.55 8.81 -3.18
CA VAL A 80 2.73 8.14 -1.90
C VAL A 80 1.69 8.68 -0.93
N LEU A 81 0.82 7.78 -0.46
CA LEU A 81 -0.06 8.01 0.68
C LEU A 81 0.76 7.81 1.95
N GLY A 82 1.05 8.91 2.64
CA GLY A 82 1.71 8.88 3.94
C GLY A 82 0.67 8.82 5.05
N TRP A 83 0.80 7.83 5.92
CA TRP A 83 0.09 7.67 7.18
C TRP A 83 1.03 8.00 8.33
N SER A 84 0.54 8.69 9.35
CA SER A 84 1.30 8.94 10.57
C SER A 84 0.42 8.82 11.80
N TRP A 85 0.94 8.22 12.87
CA TRP A 85 0.32 8.22 14.20
C TRP A 85 1.24 8.91 15.20
N TYR A 86 0.69 9.86 15.97
CA TYR A 86 1.48 10.66 16.90
C TYR A 86 0.67 11.14 18.10
N GLY A 87 1.39 11.55 19.14
CA GLY A 87 0.78 12.07 20.37
C GLY A 87 0.02 11.02 21.17
N GLY A 88 0.31 9.73 20.94
CA GLY A 88 -0.32 8.66 21.68
C GLY A 88 -0.07 8.74 23.19
N GLY A 89 -0.98 8.16 23.96
CA GLY A 89 -0.90 8.07 25.42
C GLY A 89 -2.10 7.34 26.01
N GLN A 90 -1.87 6.61 27.11
CA GLN A 90 -2.89 5.86 27.84
C GLN A 90 -2.86 6.24 29.32
N GLY A 91 -4.02 6.45 29.94
CA GLY A 91 -4.10 6.97 31.31
C GLY A 91 -3.69 8.45 31.36
N ASP A 92 -3.03 8.86 32.44
CA ASP A 92 -2.72 10.28 32.69
C ASP A 92 -1.47 10.78 31.96
N LYS A 93 -0.60 9.88 31.49
CA LYS A 93 0.68 10.21 30.84
C LYS A 93 1.01 9.24 29.71
N GLY A 94 1.84 9.66 28.77
CA GLY A 94 2.37 8.79 27.72
C GLY A 94 3.75 9.24 27.21
N HIS A 95 4.44 8.32 26.54
CA HIS A 95 5.75 8.54 25.91
C HIS A 95 5.86 7.87 24.53
N PHE A 96 4.74 7.70 23.81
CA PHE A 96 4.79 7.04 22.50
C PHE A 96 5.45 7.96 21.46
N GLY A 97 6.21 7.34 20.56
CA GLY A 97 6.85 8.05 19.46
C GLY A 97 5.87 8.42 18.34
N ASP A 98 6.40 9.10 17.33
CA ASP A 98 5.74 9.32 16.06
C ASP A 98 6.01 8.11 15.15
N TYR A 99 4.96 7.49 14.63
CA TYR A 99 5.03 6.35 13.72
C TYR A 99 4.58 6.78 12.33
N TYR A 100 5.21 6.20 11.32
CA TYR A 100 5.00 6.54 9.92
C TYR A 100 4.84 5.25 9.13
N ASP A 101 3.95 5.27 8.16
CA ASP A 101 3.84 4.22 7.14
C ASP A 101 3.47 4.87 5.80
N CYS A 102 3.92 4.26 4.70
CA CYS A 102 3.74 4.78 3.36
C CYS A 102 3.21 3.71 2.43
N SER A 103 2.35 4.09 1.50
CA SER A 103 1.88 3.20 0.44
C SER A 103 1.84 3.93 -0.90
N PHE A 104 2.27 3.27 -1.95
CA PHE A 104 2.04 3.75 -3.31
C PHE A 104 0.54 3.67 -3.63
N VAL A 105 -0.02 4.73 -4.19
CA VAL A 105 -1.42 4.80 -4.60
C VAL A 105 -1.52 5.54 -5.94
N ARG A 106 -2.55 5.18 -6.71
CA ARG A 106 -2.94 5.90 -7.92
C ARG A 106 -4.24 6.64 -7.69
N VAL A 107 -4.27 7.92 -8.05
CA VAL A 107 -5.47 8.75 -8.10
C VAL A 107 -5.91 8.82 -9.57
N GLU A 108 -7.14 8.41 -9.85
CA GLU A 108 -7.72 8.43 -11.19
C GLU A 108 -9.20 8.80 -11.12
N GLY A 109 -9.62 9.69 -12.02
CA GLY A 109 -11.00 10.15 -12.13
C GLY A 109 -11.50 10.94 -10.92
N GLY A 110 -12.82 11.06 -10.81
CA GLY A 110 -13.48 11.83 -9.76
C GLY A 110 -13.98 13.19 -10.25
N ARG A 111 -14.14 14.13 -9.32
CA ARG A 111 -14.67 15.48 -9.63
C ARG A 111 -13.61 16.32 -10.35
N SER A 112 -14.06 17.34 -11.07
CA SER A 112 -13.17 18.34 -11.66
C SER A 112 -12.22 18.93 -10.62
N GLN A 113 -10.97 19.11 -11.01
CA GLN A 113 -9.93 19.56 -10.11
C GLN A 113 -10.24 20.95 -9.54
N THR A 114 -9.99 21.13 -8.24
CA THR A 114 -10.13 22.43 -7.57
C THR A 114 -8.77 23.09 -7.37
N ALA A 115 -8.74 24.42 -7.41
CA ALA A 115 -7.49 25.16 -7.20
C ALA A 115 -6.94 24.99 -5.78
N THR A 116 -7.82 24.79 -4.81
CA THR A 116 -7.47 24.63 -3.39
C THR A 116 -8.30 23.56 -2.71
N HIS A 117 -7.79 23.07 -1.58
CA HIS A 117 -8.53 22.23 -0.64
C HIS A 117 -8.15 22.60 0.80
N THR A 118 -9.16 22.81 1.64
CA THR A 118 -8.95 23.01 3.08
C THR A 118 -8.91 21.64 3.77
N PRO A 119 -7.82 21.30 4.47
CA PRO A 119 -7.73 20.03 5.17
C PRO A 119 -8.82 19.84 6.23
N THR A 120 -9.06 18.57 6.56
CA THR A 120 -10.15 18.18 7.46
C THR A 120 -9.64 17.51 8.74
N PHE A 121 -10.40 17.65 9.83
CA PHE A 121 -10.16 16.93 11.07
C PHE A 121 -11.45 16.27 11.56
N ALA A 122 -11.42 14.96 11.76
CA ALA A 122 -12.52 14.16 12.30
C ALA A 122 -12.26 13.74 13.76
N GLY A 123 -13.15 14.09 14.68
CA GLY A 123 -13.10 13.65 16.07
C GLY A 123 -13.19 14.75 17.13
N GLY A 124 -13.17 16.03 16.72
CA GLY A 124 -13.41 17.19 17.59
C GLY A 124 -12.28 17.50 18.56
N ALA A 125 -11.88 16.54 19.41
CA ALA A 125 -10.65 16.56 20.20
C ALA A 125 -10.29 15.14 20.65
N CYS A 126 -9.00 14.82 20.64
CA CYS A 126 -8.47 13.49 20.94
C CYS A 126 -7.67 13.51 22.25
N LEU A 127 -7.67 12.40 22.98
CA LEU A 127 -6.75 12.21 24.10
C LEU A 127 -5.33 12.07 23.55
N ALA A 128 -4.46 13.04 23.83
CA ALA A 128 -3.11 13.07 23.29
C ALA A 128 -2.09 13.74 24.21
N THR A 129 -0.84 13.28 24.14
CA THR A 129 0.30 13.83 24.88
C THR A 129 0.87 15.08 24.21
N VAL A 130 0.89 15.11 22.88
CA VAL A 130 1.28 16.24 22.02
C VAL A 130 0.27 16.39 20.89
N ASN A 131 0.19 17.57 20.29
CA ASN A 131 -0.70 17.83 19.15
C ASN A 131 0.00 18.18 17.84
N ARG A 132 1.33 18.10 17.81
CA ARG A 132 2.13 18.32 16.61
C ARG A 132 3.05 17.14 16.39
N LEU A 133 3.06 16.66 15.15
CA LEU A 133 4.00 15.65 14.68
C LEU A 133 5.43 16.21 14.70
N GLY A 134 6.42 15.38 15.01
CA GLY A 134 7.82 15.77 15.11
C GLY A 134 8.25 16.22 16.52
N ILE A 135 7.34 16.30 17.50
CA ILE A 135 7.72 16.53 18.90
C ILE A 135 8.28 15.25 19.53
N CYS A 136 7.79 14.08 19.11
CA CYS A 136 8.12 12.79 19.69
C CYS A 136 8.74 11.85 18.63
N THR A 137 9.75 12.31 17.89
CA THR A 137 10.32 11.53 16.76
C THR A 137 10.93 10.18 17.13
N ARG A 138 11.22 9.95 18.41
CA ARG A 138 11.76 8.70 18.92
C ARG A 138 11.05 8.27 20.20
N GLU A 139 10.82 6.97 20.32
CA GLU A 139 10.32 6.34 21.54
C GLU A 139 11.50 5.90 22.45
N PRO A 140 11.42 6.11 23.78
CA PRO A 140 10.35 6.82 24.49
C PRO A 140 10.43 8.34 24.29
N CYS A 141 9.27 8.99 24.16
CA CYS A 141 9.16 10.44 24.17
C CYS A 141 9.33 10.97 25.61
N VAL A 142 10.48 11.59 25.88
CA VAL A 142 10.87 12.10 27.19
C VAL A 142 10.85 13.64 27.19
N PRO A 143 10.38 14.30 28.26
CA PRO A 143 9.75 13.71 29.46
C PRO A 143 8.36 13.14 29.17
N MET A 144 7.87 12.24 30.03
CA MET A 144 6.48 11.76 29.95
C MET A 144 5.50 12.92 30.08
N ARG A 145 4.70 13.12 29.02
CA ARG A 145 3.75 14.23 28.94
C ARG A 145 2.37 13.80 29.40
N LYS A 146 1.60 14.74 29.96
CA LYS A 146 0.21 14.50 30.34
C LYS A 146 -0.66 14.26 29.11
N VAL A 147 -1.54 13.27 29.20
CA VAL A 147 -2.59 13.04 28.20
C VAL A 147 -3.71 14.05 28.45
N LEU A 148 -4.01 14.89 27.46
CA LEU A 148 -5.08 15.88 27.53
C LEU A 148 -5.98 15.77 26.30
N ARG A 149 -7.19 16.31 26.37
CA ARG A 149 -8.00 16.53 25.16
C ARG A 149 -7.35 17.64 24.34
N ARG A 150 -6.92 17.31 23.12
CA ARG A 150 -6.22 18.22 22.20
C ARG A 150 -6.82 18.14 20.81
N VAL A 151 -6.66 19.20 20.04
CA VAL A 151 -6.85 19.23 18.59
C VAL A 151 -5.49 19.27 17.90
N PRO A 152 -5.34 18.74 16.68
CA PRO A 152 -4.08 18.85 15.94
C PRO A 152 -3.66 20.32 15.81
N ALA A 153 -2.35 20.59 15.86
CA ALA A 153 -1.81 21.94 15.86
C ALA A 153 -2.24 22.79 14.64
N GLU A 154 -2.57 22.14 13.53
CA GLU A 154 -3.07 22.75 12.30
C GLU A 154 -4.50 23.31 12.44
N PHE A 155 -5.27 22.80 13.42
CA PHE A 155 -6.65 23.18 13.71
C PHE A 155 -6.79 23.90 15.06
N ASP A 156 -5.68 24.14 15.76
CA ASP A 156 -5.66 24.76 17.08
C ASP A 156 -5.74 26.29 16.95
N GLY A 157 -6.92 26.85 17.24
CA GLY A 157 -7.16 28.29 17.25
C GLY A 157 -7.21 28.98 15.87
N ARG A 158 -7.00 28.25 14.76
CA ARG A 158 -7.10 28.78 13.40
C ARG A 158 -7.43 27.68 12.38
N PRO A 159 -8.03 28.02 11.23
CA PRO A 159 -8.15 27.08 10.12
C PRO A 159 -6.79 26.63 9.59
N PRO A 160 -6.65 25.37 9.14
CA PRO A 160 -5.40 24.90 8.54
C PRO A 160 -5.13 25.62 7.21
N PRO A 161 -3.85 25.83 6.84
CA PRO A 161 -3.50 26.34 5.51
C PRO A 161 -4.08 25.43 4.41
N PRO A 162 -4.67 25.99 3.34
CA PRO A 162 -5.19 25.19 2.25
C PRO A 162 -4.05 24.57 1.43
N ILE A 163 -4.26 23.35 0.97
CA ILE A 163 -3.47 22.74 -0.09
C ILE A 163 -3.80 23.49 -1.38
N ARG A 164 -2.78 23.81 -2.18
CA ARG A 164 -2.93 24.51 -3.46
C ARG A 164 -2.46 23.62 -4.60
N ALA A 165 -3.27 23.50 -5.64
CA ALA A 165 -2.91 22.74 -6.84
C ALA A 165 -1.62 23.28 -7.49
N SER A 166 -1.34 24.58 -7.34
CA SER A 166 -0.09 25.21 -7.80
C SER A 166 1.18 24.68 -7.15
N ASN A 167 1.07 24.07 -5.96
CA ASN A 167 2.21 23.50 -5.22
C ASN A 167 2.47 22.05 -5.60
N LEU A 168 1.52 21.43 -6.29
CA LEU A 168 1.68 20.09 -6.85
C LEU A 168 2.36 20.22 -8.21
N PRO A 169 3.21 19.26 -8.60
CA PRO A 169 3.79 19.26 -9.94
C PRO A 169 2.66 19.40 -10.95
N ARG A 170 2.76 20.40 -11.84
CA ARG A 170 1.92 20.41 -13.04
C ARG A 170 2.15 19.07 -13.72
N SER A 171 1.08 18.37 -14.08
CA SER A 171 1.12 17.19 -14.93
C SER A 171 1.64 17.60 -16.32
N GLY A 172 2.94 17.85 -16.42
CA GLY A 172 3.66 18.40 -17.57
C GLY A 172 4.24 17.31 -18.48
N GLY A 173 3.68 16.13 -18.42
CA GLY A 173 3.89 15.06 -19.38
C GLY A 173 2.62 14.24 -19.45
N PRO A 174 2.43 13.44 -20.51
CA PRO A 174 1.43 12.38 -20.44
C PRO A 174 1.67 11.62 -19.13
N PRO A 175 0.61 11.23 -18.40
CA PRO A 175 0.81 10.35 -17.25
C PRO A 175 1.73 9.24 -17.74
N LYS A 176 2.82 8.97 -17.00
CA LYS A 176 3.80 7.99 -17.47
C LYS A 176 3.19 6.59 -17.68
N TYR A 177 1.92 6.41 -17.29
CA TYR A 177 1.05 5.30 -17.62
C TYR A 177 -0.39 5.79 -17.82
N ILE A 178 -0.91 5.72 -19.05
CA ILE A 178 -2.27 6.13 -19.42
C ILE A 178 -3.30 5.03 -19.04
N SER A 179 -4.34 5.44 -18.31
CA SER A 179 -5.73 4.96 -18.27
C SER A 179 -6.07 3.53 -17.84
N SER A 180 -6.92 3.40 -16.81
CA SER A 180 -7.95 2.35 -16.60
C SER A 180 -7.51 0.88 -16.49
N GLY A 181 -6.21 0.62 -16.63
CA GLY A 181 -5.61 -0.70 -16.57
C GLY A 181 -5.30 -1.16 -15.14
N GLN A 182 -4.83 -2.39 -15.08
CA GLN A 182 -3.94 -2.85 -14.03
C GLN A 182 -2.68 -1.93 -14.01
N SER A 183 -1.79 -2.01 -13.02
CA SER A 183 -0.67 -1.06 -12.91
C SER A 183 0.59 -1.85 -12.60
N THR A 184 1.61 -1.73 -13.44
CA THR A 184 2.92 -2.32 -13.19
C THR A 184 3.85 -1.26 -12.61
N PHE A 185 4.46 -1.53 -11.46
CA PHE A 185 5.43 -0.66 -10.81
C PHE A 185 6.78 -1.38 -10.77
N SER A 186 7.79 -0.81 -11.42
CA SER A 186 9.17 -1.24 -11.20
C SER A 186 9.76 -0.33 -10.12
N GLU A 187 10.06 -0.92 -8.97
CA GLU A 187 10.68 -0.21 -7.86
C GLU A 187 12.20 -0.37 -8.00
N ASN A 188 12.74 0.16 -9.10
CA ASN A 188 14.18 0.33 -9.23
C ASN A 188 14.62 1.32 -8.15
N VAL A 189 15.32 0.83 -7.13
CA VAL A 189 15.93 1.66 -6.11
C VAL A 189 17.03 2.48 -6.79
N ASP A 190 16.71 3.71 -7.19
CA ASP A 190 17.67 4.65 -7.78
C ASP A 190 18.84 4.86 -6.80
N GLY A 191 20.02 4.35 -7.17
CA GLY A 191 21.24 4.44 -6.38
C GLY A 191 22.32 3.41 -6.73
N LEU A 192 21.94 2.25 -7.28
CA LEU A 192 22.90 1.21 -7.69
C LEU A 192 23.02 1.16 -9.21
N ARG A 193 23.96 1.93 -9.76
CA ARG A 193 24.52 1.65 -11.09
C ARG A 193 25.07 0.22 -11.06
N ARG A 194 24.37 -0.72 -11.72
CA ARG A 194 24.59 -2.19 -11.83
C ARG A 194 23.84 -3.08 -10.81
N ALA A 195 22.51 -3.02 -10.75
CA ALA A 195 21.78 -4.19 -10.24
C ALA A 195 22.00 -5.37 -11.22
N THR A 196 22.72 -6.41 -10.81
CA THR A 196 22.90 -7.67 -11.57
C THR A 196 21.60 -8.46 -11.63
N VAL A 197 20.79 -8.37 -10.58
CA VAL A 197 19.45 -8.95 -10.55
C VAL A 197 18.40 -8.01 -11.13
N ARG A 198 17.51 -8.55 -11.95
CA ARG A 198 16.33 -7.85 -12.49
C ARG A 198 15.10 -8.74 -12.44
N VAL A 199 13.93 -8.15 -12.24
CA VAL A 199 12.64 -8.77 -12.55
C VAL A 199 12.08 -8.13 -13.81
N PHE A 200 12.07 -8.88 -14.91
CA PHE A 200 11.61 -8.40 -16.21
C PHE A 200 10.08 -8.39 -16.30
N SER A 201 9.43 -9.44 -15.79
CA SER A 201 7.97 -9.54 -15.86
C SER A 201 7.38 -10.47 -14.79
N ILE A 202 6.10 -10.24 -14.47
CA ILE A 202 5.24 -11.22 -13.79
C ILE A 202 4.30 -11.80 -14.85
N ARG A 203 4.31 -13.12 -15.03
CA ARG A 203 3.49 -13.83 -16.02
C ARG A 203 2.48 -14.76 -15.34
N LEU A 204 1.36 -15.01 -16.01
CA LEU A 204 0.36 -15.96 -15.53
C LEU A 204 0.80 -17.39 -15.88
N VAL A 205 0.62 -18.30 -14.93
CA VAL A 205 0.84 -19.75 -15.11
C VAL A 205 -0.52 -20.44 -15.10
N ASP A 206 -0.81 -21.19 -16.15
CA ASP A 206 -1.94 -22.12 -16.16
C ASP A 206 -1.49 -23.44 -15.55
N VAL A 207 -1.94 -23.70 -14.32
CA VAL A 207 -1.53 -24.88 -13.55
C VAL A 207 -2.00 -26.16 -14.20
N GLY A 208 -3.23 -26.20 -14.73
CA GLY A 208 -3.75 -27.42 -15.36
C GLY A 208 -3.12 -27.69 -16.71
N ALA A 209 -2.78 -26.65 -17.48
CA ALA A 209 -2.06 -26.79 -18.75
C ALA A 209 -0.52 -26.88 -18.59
N ARG A 210 -0.02 -26.83 -17.35
CA ARG A 210 1.41 -26.91 -16.99
C ARG A 210 2.29 -25.98 -17.81
N LYS A 211 1.85 -24.73 -18.00
CA LYS A 211 2.57 -23.77 -18.84
C LYS A 211 2.52 -22.36 -18.28
N VAL A 212 3.64 -21.68 -18.38
CA VAL A 212 3.70 -20.22 -18.31
C VAL A 212 3.04 -19.69 -19.58
N LEU A 213 2.02 -18.86 -19.45
CA LEU A 213 1.38 -18.25 -20.61
C LEU A 213 2.36 -17.28 -21.28
N PRO A 214 2.20 -17.02 -22.60
CA PRO A 214 2.93 -15.95 -23.28
C PRO A 214 2.82 -14.63 -22.52
N TYR A 215 3.73 -13.70 -22.76
CA TYR A 215 3.63 -12.38 -22.14
C TYR A 215 2.25 -11.77 -22.44
N LEU A 216 1.45 -11.70 -21.38
CA LEU A 216 0.18 -11.00 -21.38
C LEU A 216 0.46 -9.66 -20.72
N PRO A 217 -0.04 -8.54 -21.28
CA PRO A 217 0.00 -7.27 -20.60
C PRO A 217 -1.01 -7.31 -19.44
N LEU A 218 -0.67 -8.07 -18.38
CA LEU A 218 -1.36 -8.11 -17.10
C LEU A 218 -1.36 -6.74 -16.41
N GLY A 219 -0.77 -5.72 -17.02
CA GLY A 219 -0.93 -4.33 -16.63
C GLY A 219 -2.15 -3.66 -17.25
N ASN A 220 -2.89 -4.23 -18.20
CA ASN A 220 -3.83 -3.42 -18.99
C ASN A 220 -5.31 -3.80 -18.84
N ARG A 221 -5.65 -5.02 -18.41
CA ARG A 221 -7.06 -5.47 -18.30
C ARG A 221 -7.26 -6.54 -17.22
N PRO A 222 -8.48 -6.69 -16.68
CA PRO A 222 -8.82 -7.82 -15.82
C PRO A 222 -8.46 -9.16 -16.46
N VAL A 223 -7.86 -10.06 -15.68
CA VAL A 223 -7.55 -11.41 -16.12
C VAL A 223 -8.81 -12.25 -15.99
N VAL A 224 -9.34 -12.73 -17.11
CA VAL A 224 -10.54 -13.56 -17.15
C VAL A 224 -10.13 -15.04 -17.10
N VAL A 225 -10.64 -15.75 -16.10
CA VAL A 225 -10.38 -17.17 -15.87
C VAL A 225 -11.69 -17.93 -15.76
N GLY A 226 -11.72 -19.22 -16.09
CA GLY A 226 -12.95 -20.00 -15.97
C GLY A 226 -13.27 -20.40 -14.52
N ALA A 227 -14.40 -21.08 -14.35
CA ALA A 227 -14.98 -21.35 -13.02
C ALA A 227 -14.04 -22.11 -12.08
N ASN A 228 -13.28 -23.08 -12.62
CA ASN A 228 -12.42 -24.01 -11.90
C ASN A 228 -10.92 -23.71 -12.08
N ALA A 229 -10.60 -22.53 -12.60
CA ALA A 229 -9.24 -22.15 -12.91
C ALA A 229 -8.31 -22.23 -11.71
N LYS A 230 -7.21 -22.98 -11.90
CA LYS A 230 -6.04 -22.97 -11.03
C LYS A 230 -4.92 -22.25 -11.77
N PHE A 231 -4.35 -21.23 -11.15
CA PHE A 231 -3.27 -20.45 -11.73
C PHE A 231 -2.21 -20.13 -10.69
N SER A 232 -1.02 -19.83 -11.18
CA SER A 232 0.08 -19.27 -10.40
C SER A 232 0.62 -18.05 -11.13
N LEU A 233 1.58 -17.36 -10.52
CA LEU A 233 2.35 -16.31 -11.15
C LEU A 233 3.79 -16.78 -11.26
N HIS A 234 4.46 -16.42 -12.35
CA HIS A 234 5.88 -16.71 -12.60
C HIS A 234 6.62 -15.39 -12.73
N ALA A 235 7.70 -15.23 -11.98
CA ALA A 235 8.59 -14.08 -12.09
C ALA A 235 9.70 -14.40 -13.10
N GLU A 236 9.70 -13.69 -14.21
CA GLU A 236 10.81 -13.74 -15.16
C GLU A 236 11.90 -12.80 -14.69
N THR A 237 13.07 -13.34 -14.37
CA THR A 237 14.18 -12.60 -13.79
C THR A 237 15.44 -12.69 -14.66
N SER A 238 16.45 -11.88 -14.33
CA SER A 238 17.79 -12.13 -14.85
C SER A 238 18.34 -13.48 -14.34
N PRO A 239 19.29 -14.09 -15.07
CA PRO A 239 19.90 -15.37 -14.67
C PRO A 239 20.60 -15.34 -13.31
N ASP A 240 21.01 -14.15 -12.86
CA ASP A 240 21.68 -13.96 -11.57
C ASP A 240 20.72 -13.97 -10.37
N ALA A 241 19.41 -14.10 -10.59
CA ALA A 241 18.45 -14.22 -9.50
C ALA A 241 18.64 -15.55 -8.75
N GLN A 242 18.90 -15.46 -7.44
CA GLN A 242 19.09 -16.61 -6.57
C GLN A 242 17.80 -17.02 -5.85
N SER A 243 16.88 -16.06 -5.64
CA SER A 243 15.58 -16.31 -5.02
C SER A 243 14.61 -15.17 -5.31
N VAL A 244 13.32 -15.45 -5.09
CA VAL A 244 12.27 -14.45 -5.06
C VAL A 244 11.43 -14.55 -3.78
N GLN A 245 10.91 -13.40 -3.35
CA GLN A 245 9.87 -13.31 -2.33
C GLN A 245 8.62 -12.67 -2.95
N TRP A 246 7.52 -13.39 -2.92
CA TRP A 246 6.20 -12.90 -3.31
C TRP A 246 5.49 -12.23 -2.15
N TYR A 247 4.83 -11.13 -2.46
CA TYR A 247 3.99 -10.35 -1.56
C TYR A 247 2.61 -10.17 -2.17
N VAL A 248 1.59 -10.20 -1.31
CA VAL A 248 0.21 -9.91 -1.69
C VAL A 248 -0.33 -8.85 -0.74
N ASN A 249 -0.66 -7.69 -1.29
CA ASN A 249 -1.03 -6.47 -0.56
C ASN A 249 0.01 -6.12 0.52
N GLY A 250 1.29 -6.17 0.15
CA GLY A 250 2.41 -5.90 1.05
C GLY A 250 2.77 -7.02 2.04
N VAL A 251 1.98 -8.09 2.12
CA VAL A 251 2.23 -9.20 3.06
C VAL A 251 3.05 -10.29 2.35
N PRO A 252 4.21 -10.73 2.91
CA PRO A 252 4.97 -11.85 2.37
C PRO A 252 4.11 -13.12 2.33
N LYS A 253 4.08 -13.82 1.19
CA LYS A 253 3.25 -15.01 0.99
C LYS A 253 4.02 -16.27 0.63
N PHE A 254 5.03 -16.15 -0.22
CA PHE A 254 5.76 -17.31 -0.72
C PHE A 254 7.21 -16.93 -1.05
N PHE A 255 8.14 -17.75 -0.59
CA PHE A 255 9.55 -17.64 -0.89
C PHE A 255 9.91 -18.78 -1.83
N ASP A 256 10.65 -18.48 -2.89
CA ASP A 256 11.07 -19.46 -3.87
C ASP A 256 12.55 -19.25 -4.21
N SER A 257 13.34 -20.32 -4.09
CA SER A 257 14.80 -20.30 -4.33
C SER A 257 15.20 -21.17 -5.51
N THR A 258 14.23 -21.78 -6.21
CA THR A 258 14.51 -22.71 -7.29
C THR A 258 13.74 -22.28 -8.53
N HIS A 259 14.45 -22.15 -9.64
CA HIS A 259 13.80 -21.80 -10.90
C HIS A 259 12.95 -22.98 -11.40
N PRO A 260 11.72 -22.76 -11.90
CA PRO A 260 11.06 -21.47 -12.16
C PRO A 260 10.47 -20.80 -10.92
N PHE A 261 10.75 -19.51 -10.74
CA PHE A 261 10.28 -18.74 -9.59
C PHE A 261 8.78 -18.46 -9.65
N THR A 262 7.97 -19.16 -8.84
CA THR A 262 6.51 -19.06 -8.89
C THR A 262 5.85 -18.72 -7.56
N SER A 263 4.64 -18.15 -7.61
CA SER A 263 3.91 -17.70 -6.41
C SER A 263 3.25 -18.81 -5.58
N GLY A 264 3.20 -20.02 -6.14
CA GLY A 264 2.64 -21.22 -5.50
C GLY A 264 3.66 -22.33 -5.32
N GLY A 265 4.84 -22.23 -5.96
CA GLY A 265 5.83 -23.29 -6.10
C GLY A 265 5.59 -24.19 -7.30
N ASP A 266 6.58 -25.03 -7.57
CA ASP A 266 6.58 -26.08 -8.57
C ASP A 266 7.19 -27.38 -7.99
N ASP A 267 7.06 -28.49 -8.71
CA ASP A 267 7.63 -29.78 -8.31
C ASP A 267 9.01 -30.08 -8.96
N HIS A 268 9.57 -29.13 -9.69
CA HIS A 268 10.82 -29.24 -10.46
C HIS A 268 10.79 -30.30 -11.58
N THR A 269 9.64 -30.93 -11.83
CA THR A 269 9.39 -31.84 -12.97
C THR A 269 8.50 -31.19 -14.03
N GLY A 270 8.11 -29.93 -13.82
CA GLY A 270 7.29 -29.14 -14.73
C GLY A 270 5.81 -29.02 -14.31
N ALA A 271 5.43 -29.51 -13.13
CA ALA A 271 4.12 -29.21 -12.56
C ALA A 271 4.19 -27.98 -11.65
N PHE A 272 3.14 -27.15 -11.72
CA PHE A 272 3.01 -25.95 -10.91
C PHE A 272 1.94 -26.13 -9.84
N TYR A 273 2.11 -25.50 -8.68
CA TYR A 273 1.08 -25.44 -7.66
C TYR A 273 0.23 -24.18 -7.79
N PRO A 274 -1.07 -24.26 -7.46
CA PRO A 274 -1.96 -23.10 -7.49
C PRO A 274 -1.54 -22.05 -6.48
N TRP A 275 -1.61 -20.79 -6.89
CA TRP A 275 -1.57 -19.66 -5.99
C TRP A 275 -2.86 -19.65 -5.14
N TYR A 276 -2.70 -19.64 -3.82
CA TYR A 276 -3.82 -19.73 -2.87
C TYR A 276 -4.45 -18.39 -2.50
N TYR A 277 -3.88 -17.27 -2.97
CA TYR A 277 -4.31 -15.93 -2.58
C TYR A 277 -5.06 -15.10 -3.64
N PRO A 278 -5.58 -15.63 -4.77
CA PRO A 278 -6.37 -14.81 -5.67
C PRO A 278 -7.67 -14.39 -4.98
N VAL A 279 -7.95 -13.08 -5.01
CA VAL A 279 -9.24 -12.54 -4.60
C VAL A 279 -9.97 -12.08 -5.86
N PHE A 280 -11.00 -12.84 -6.25
CA PHE A 280 -11.80 -12.53 -7.44
C PHE A 280 -12.62 -11.25 -7.26
N ASN A 281 -12.82 -10.52 -8.35
CA ASN A 281 -13.57 -9.27 -8.42
C ASN A 281 -13.07 -8.19 -7.45
N ARG A 282 -11.78 -8.24 -7.09
CA ARG A 282 -11.08 -7.22 -6.30
C ARG A 282 -9.70 -6.98 -6.87
N ARG A 283 -9.20 -5.75 -6.67
CA ARG A 283 -7.81 -5.39 -6.97
C ARG A 283 -6.90 -5.99 -5.90
N VAL A 284 -5.85 -6.65 -6.33
CA VAL A 284 -4.82 -7.26 -5.50
C VAL A 284 -3.48 -6.70 -5.94
N TYR A 285 -2.71 -6.12 -5.03
CA TYR A 285 -1.36 -5.66 -5.31
C TYR A 285 -0.40 -6.82 -5.09
N VAL A 286 0.22 -7.31 -6.16
CA VAL A 286 1.21 -8.39 -6.10
C VAL A 286 2.58 -7.80 -6.32
N SER A 287 3.51 -8.05 -5.40
CA SER A 287 4.92 -7.67 -5.58
C SER A 287 5.78 -8.91 -5.58
N VAL A 288 6.82 -8.89 -6.39
CA VAL A 288 7.92 -9.84 -6.30
C VAL A 288 9.21 -9.08 -6.07
N ARG A 289 9.95 -9.48 -5.04
CA ARG A 289 11.33 -9.08 -4.82
C ARG A 289 12.23 -10.21 -5.29
N ALA A 290 13.10 -9.96 -6.26
CA ALA A 290 14.21 -10.85 -6.57
C ALA A 290 15.47 -10.44 -5.80
N LYS A 291 16.24 -11.44 -5.35
CA LYS A 291 17.55 -11.27 -4.72
C LYS A 291 18.62 -11.95 -5.57
N GLY A 292 19.74 -11.27 -5.78
CA GLY A 292 20.91 -11.80 -6.48
C GLY A 292 22.20 -11.66 -5.66
N PRO A 293 23.36 -11.93 -6.28
CA PRO A 293 24.67 -11.85 -5.64
C PRO A 293 24.92 -10.49 -4.98
N GLY A 294 25.67 -10.50 -3.88
CA GLY A 294 26.08 -9.27 -3.19
C GLY A 294 24.92 -8.48 -2.56
N ASN A 295 23.82 -9.16 -2.20
CA ASN A 295 22.58 -8.54 -1.71
C ASN A 295 21.97 -7.52 -2.69
N THR A 296 22.19 -7.70 -3.99
CA THR A 296 21.45 -6.94 -4.99
C THR A 296 19.98 -7.38 -4.96
N GLU A 297 19.08 -6.42 -5.08
CA GLU A 297 17.64 -6.68 -5.08
C GLU A 297 16.98 -5.88 -6.21
N ASP A 298 15.93 -6.45 -6.78
CA ASP A 298 15.04 -5.76 -7.70
C ASP A 298 13.59 -6.13 -7.41
N TRP A 299 12.69 -5.22 -7.73
CA TRP A 299 11.29 -5.31 -7.36
C TRP A 299 10.41 -5.01 -8.57
N LEU A 300 9.40 -5.87 -8.75
CA LEU A 300 8.32 -5.63 -9.69
C LEU A 300 7.00 -5.86 -8.98
N SER A 301 6.14 -4.86 -9.04
CA SER A 301 4.80 -4.91 -8.47
C SER A 301 3.76 -4.75 -9.57
N LEU A 302 2.59 -5.35 -9.37
CA LEU A 302 1.50 -5.38 -10.32
C LEU A 302 0.16 -5.35 -9.59
N ASP A 303 -0.73 -4.44 -9.95
CA ASP A 303 -2.14 -4.58 -9.61
C ASP A 303 -2.79 -5.66 -10.47
N LEU A 304 -3.45 -6.64 -9.86
CA LEU A 304 -4.20 -7.68 -10.55
C LEU A 304 -5.66 -7.68 -10.13
N VAL A 305 -6.53 -7.89 -11.10
CA VAL A 305 -7.97 -8.12 -10.93
C VAL A 305 -8.31 -9.39 -11.70
N PHE A 306 -8.75 -10.41 -10.98
CA PHE A 306 -9.22 -11.66 -11.59
C PHE A 306 -10.74 -11.68 -11.65
N VAL A 307 -11.28 -12.04 -12.81
CA VAL A 307 -12.73 -12.19 -13.03
C VAL A 307 -13.01 -13.64 -13.43
N LYS A 308 -14.02 -14.26 -12.79
CA LYS A 308 -14.47 -15.59 -13.18
C LYS A 308 -15.53 -15.51 -14.27
N ASP A 309 -15.24 -16.13 -15.42
CA ASP A 309 -16.25 -16.48 -16.41
C ASP A 309 -16.86 -17.84 -16.05
N ARG A 310 -18.08 -17.84 -15.53
CA ARG A 310 -18.79 -19.06 -15.13
C ARG A 310 -19.31 -19.87 -16.31
N SER A 311 -19.34 -19.31 -17.51
CA SER A 311 -19.79 -20.00 -18.72
C SER A 311 -18.71 -20.91 -19.32
N LYS A 312 -17.45 -20.76 -18.87
CA LYS A 312 -16.31 -21.52 -19.39
C LYS A 312 -15.65 -22.38 -18.31
N PRO A 313 -15.42 -23.68 -18.59
CA PRO A 313 -14.69 -24.56 -17.68
C PRO A 313 -13.16 -24.41 -17.76
N SER A 314 -12.63 -23.63 -18.72
CA SER A 314 -11.19 -23.52 -18.97
C SER A 314 -10.42 -22.78 -17.86
N ASN A 315 -9.14 -23.11 -17.68
CA ASN A 315 -8.33 -22.45 -16.65
C ASN A 315 -8.00 -20.99 -17.01
N TYR A 316 -7.64 -20.71 -18.26
CA TYR A 316 -7.48 -19.36 -18.77
C TYR A 316 -8.49 -19.10 -19.88
N VAL A 317 -9.07 -17.90 -19.91
CA VAL A 317 -10.03 -17.47 -20.93
C VAL A 317 -9.46 -16.32 -21.76
N GLY A 318 -8.82 -15.34 -21.12
CA GLY A 318 -8.30 -14.16 -21.81
C GLY A 318 -7.89 -13.03 -20.85
N VAL A 319 -7.41 -11.94 -21.46
CA VAL A 319 -7.15 -10.63 -20.84
C VAL A 319 -7.95 -9.58 -21.61
#